data_AF-A0A2M6XXL5-F1
#
_entry.id   AF-A0A2M6XXL5-F1
#
_cell.length_a   1.000
_cell.length_b   1.000
_cell.length_c   1.000
_cell.angle_alpha   90.00
_cell.angle_beta   90.00
_cell.angle_gamma   90.00
#
_symmetry.space_group_name_H-M   'P 1'
#
loop_
_entity.id
_entity.type
_entity.pdbx_description
1 polymer ?
#
loop_
_entity_poly.entity_id
_entity_poly.type
_entity_poly.pdbx_seq_one_letter_code
_entity_poly.pdbx_strand_id
1 'polypeptide(L)'
;MTDSLQLILVLLAAAVGVVVLFRLLHLPAMLGYIIVGILIGPHTLGWLPDAPGTRHLAEFGVVFLMFSIGLEFSLARLRAMQRLVFGLGTAQVVATMLLVMLTSMFFDLGWGAGLALGGILAMSSTAIVSKMLVERAELNTPHGQKIMGVLL
;
A
#
# COMPACT_ATOMS: atom_id res chain seq x y z
N MET A 1 -17.89 -24.77 -11.88
CA MET A 1 -17.36 -24.96 -10.51
C MET A 1 -15.90 -25.39 -10.50
N THR A 2 -15.37 -26.02 -11.55
CA THR A 2 -13.94 -26.37 -11.70
C THR A 2 -13.03 -25.18 -11.98
N ASP A 3 -13.51 -24.14 -12.69
CA ASP A 3 -12.68 -22.98 -13.06
C ASP A 3 -12.20 -22.14 -11.87
N SER A 4 -13.05 -21.90 -10.87
CA SER A 4 -12.70 -21.02 -9.74
C SER A 4 -11.62 -21.61 -8.84
N LEU A 5 -11.66 -22.92 -8.58
CA LEU A 5 -10.65 -23.59 -7.76
C LEU A 5 -9.30 -23.64 -8.48
N GLN A 6 -9.31 -23.97 -9.78
CA GLN A 6 -8.10 -23.97 -10.60
C GLN A 6 -7.47 -22.58 -10.65
N LEU A 7 -8.27 -21.53 -10.80
CA LEU A 7 -7.82 -20.13 -10.77
C LEU A 7 -7.16 -19.76 -9.44
N ILE A 8 -7.79 -20.11 -8.31
CA ILE A 8 -7.23 -19.87 -6.97
C ILE A 8 -5.89 -20.61 -6.80
N LEU A 9 -5.81 -21.88 -7.24
CA LEU A 9 -4.58 -22.66 -7.15
C LEU A 9 -3.45 -22.10 -8.00
N VAL A 10 -3.74 -21.66 -9.23
CA VAL A 10 -2.75 -21.00 -10.10
C VAL A 10 -2.28 -19.69 -9.49
N LEU A 11 -3.19 -18.86 -9.00
CA LEU A 11 -2.87 -17.60 -8.34
C LEU A 11 -2.01 -17.84 -7.10
N LEU A 12 -2.37 -18.82 -6.26
CA LEU A 12 -1.63 -19.17 -5.06
C LEU A 12 -0.23 -19.71 -5.40
N ALA A 13 -0.14 -20.66 -6.33
CA ALA A 13 1.14 -21.27 -6.73
C ALA A 13 2.10 -20.22 -7.29
N ALA A 14 1.62 -19.34 -8.16
CA ALA A 14 2.44 -18.27 -8.73
C ALA A 14 2.81 -17.21 -7.68
N ALA A 15 1.88 -16.80 -6.82
CA ALA A 15 2.16 -15.90 -5.72
C ALA A 15 3.25 -16.45 -4.80
N VAL A 16 3.13 -17.71 -4.38
CA VAL A 16 4.13 -18.37 -3.54
C VAL A 16 5.47 -18.47 -4.25
N GLY A 17 5.50 -18.90 -5.51
CA GLY A 17 6.74 -19.03 -6.29
C GLY A 17 7.51 -17.71 -6.40
N VAL A 18 6.81 -16.63 -6.80
CA VAL A 18 7.43 -15.31 -6.95
C VAL A 18 7.82 -14.72 -5.59
N VAL A 19 6.98 -14.86 -4.56
CA VAL A 19 7.29 -14.32 -3.22
C VAL A 19 8.48 -15.06 -2.59
N VAL A 20 8.59 -16.38 -2.77
CA VAL A 20 9.76 -17.15 -2.32
C VAL A 20 11.01 -16.64 -3.03
N LEU A 21 10.97 -16.44 -4.34
CA LEU A 21 12.07 -15.87 -5.11
C LEU A 21 12.46 -14.47 -4.60
N PHE A 22 11.48 -13.60 -4.37
CA PHE A 22 11.72 -12.25 -3.85
C PHE A 22 12.32 -12.26 -2.45
N ARG A 23 11.84 -13.16 -1.59
CA ARG A 23 12.37 -13.34 -0.23
C ARG A 23 13.81 -13.84 -0.25
N LEU A 24 14.17 -14.74 -1.18
CA LEU A 24 15.57 -15.18 -1.40
C LEU A 24 16.47 -14.02 -1.85
N LEU A 25 15.93 -13.10 -2.65
CA LEU A 25 16.61 -11.88 -3.09
C LEU A 25 16.58 -10.74 -2.04
N HIS A 26 16.05 -10.98 -0.84
CA HIS A 26 15.88 -9.98 0.22
C HIS A 26 14.99 -8.78 -0.18
N LEU A 27 14.07 -8.99 -1.14
CA LEU A 27 13.11 -8.00 -1.60
C LEU A 27 11.79 -8.09 -0.82
N PRO A 28 11.05 -6.97 -0.66
CA PRO A 28 9.71 -6.98 -0.06
C PRO A 28 8.73 -7.90 -0.81
N ALA A 29 7.99 -8.75 -0.08
CA ALA A 29 7.02 -9.67 -0.65
C ALA A 29 5.89 -8.96 -1.41
N MET A 30 5.54 -7.74 -0.99
CA MET A 30 4.55 -6.88 -1.66
C MET A 30 4.86 -6.63 -3.14
N LEU A 31 6.14 -6.46 -3.51
CA LEU A 31 6.53 -6.32 -4.91
C LEU A 31 6.22 -7.59 -5.70
N GLY A 32 6.46 -8.75 -5.08
CA GLY A 32 6.13 -10.06 -5.66
C GLY A 32 4.63 -10.20 -5.93
N TYR A 33 3.77 -9.82 -4.98
CA TYR A 33 2.32 -9.85 -5.19
C TYR A 33 1.86 -8.95 -6.35
N ILE A 34 2.43 -7.75 -6.47
CA ILE A 34 2.12 -6.82 -7.57
C ILE A 34 2.56 -7.41 -8.92
N ILE A 35 3.77 -7.95 -8.99
CA ILE A 35 4.31 -8.56 -10.21
C ILE A 35 3.47 -9.76 -10.64
N VAL A 36 3.07 -10.61 -9.70
CA VAL A 36 2.18 -11.75 -9.96
C VAL A 36 0.84 -11.27 -10.52
N GLY A 37 0.24 -10.25 -9.93
CA GLY A 37 -1.00 -9.65 -10.43
C GLY A 37 -0.86 -9.08 -11.85
N ILE A 38 0.27 -8.41 -12.14
CA ILE A 38 0.57 -7.88 -13.48
C ILE A 38 0.78 -9.02 -14.49
N LEU A 39 1.52 -10.07 -14.13
CA LEU A 39 1.84 -11.19 -15.01
C LEU A 39 0.66 -12.12 -15.28
N ILE A 40 -0.20 -12.34 -14.29
CA ILE A 40 -1.35 -13.24 -14.42
C ILE A 40 -2.58 -12.51 -14.93
N GLY A 41 -2.57 -11.17 -14.89
CA GLY A 41 -3.66 -10.33 -15.31
C GLY A 41 -4.10 -10.54 -16.77
N PRO A 42 -5.31 -10.07 -17.11
CA PRO A 42 -5.91 -10.27 -18.43
C PRO A 42 -5.11 -9.63 -19.56
N HIS A 43 -4.32 -8.60 -19.26
CA HIS A 43 -3.53 -7.83 -20.23
C HIS A 43 -2.14 -8.44 -20.54
N THR A 44 -1.77 -9.56 -19.91
CA THR A 44 -0.45 -10.21 -20.06
C THR A 44 -0.60 -11.69 -20.41
N LEU A 45 -0.43 -12.63 -19.46
CA LEU A 45 -0.57 -14.07 -19.75
C LEU A 45 -2.04 -14.49 -19.93
N GLY A 46 -3.01 -13.68 -19.48
CA GLY A 46 -4.43 -13.94 -19.68
C GLY A 46 -4.98 -15.14 -18.91
N TRP A 47 -4.23 -15.67 -17.94
CA TRP A 47 -4.65 -16.81 -17.11
C TRP A 47 -5.75 -16.46 -16.12
N LEU A 48 -5.93 -15.16 -15.83
CA LEU A 48 -7.03 -14.64 -15.02
C LEU A 48 -8.08 -14.00 -15.93
N PRO A 49 -9.27 -14.61 -16.11
CA PRO A 49 -10.37 -13.97 -16.79
C PRO A 49 -10.84 -12.74 -15.99
N ASP A 50 -11.22 -11.68 -16.71
CA ASP A 50 -11.83 -10.47 -16.14
C ASP A 50 -13.29 -10.77 -15.74
N ALA A 51 -13.45 -11.69 -14.79
CA ALA A 51 -14.71 -12.19 -14.30
C ALA A 51 -15.11 -11.48 -12.99
N PRO A 52 -16.42 -11.23 -12.76
CA PRO A 52 -16.91 -10.64 -11.51
C PRO A 52 -16.44 -11.40 -10.26
N GLY A 53 -16.30 -12.72 -10.35
CA GLY A 53 -15.82 -13.57 -9.25
C GLY A 53 -14.39 -13.24 -8.80
N THR A 54 -13.49 -12.93 -9.74
CA THR A 54 -12.10 -12.53 -9.44
C THR A 54 -12.07 -11.21 -8.68
N ARG A 55 -12.91 -10.26 -9.10
CA ARG A 55 -13.02 -8.94 -8.47
C ARG A 55 -13.55 -9.04 -7.03
N HIS A 56 -14.60 -9.81 -6.80
CA HIS A 56 -15.11 -10.04 -5.45
C HIS A 56 -14.07 -10.70 -4.55
N LEU A 57 -13.31 -11.68 -5.05
CA LEU A 57 -12.25 -12.31 -4.28
C LEU A 57 -11.16 -11.30 -3.86
N ALA A 58 -10.77 -10.40 -4.77
CA ALA A 58 -9.82 -9.33 -4.47
C ALA A 58 -10.39 -8.34 -3.44
N GLU A 59 -11.65 -7.94 -3.58
CA GLU A 59 -12.35 -7.08 -2.62
C GLU A 59 -12.38 -7.69 -1.21
N PHE A 60 -12.71 -8.98 -1.10
CA PHE A 60 -12.63 -9.71 0.18
C PHE A 60 -11.21 -9.71 0.74
N GLY A 61 -10.19 -9.96 -0.08
CA GLY A 61 -8.80 -9.90 0.34
C GLY A 61 -8.40 -8.53 0.92
N VAL A 62 -8.83 -7.44 0.29
CA VAL A 62 -8.60 -6.07 0.79
C VAL A 62 -9.34 -5.83 2.11
N VAL A 63 -10.59 -6.27 2.22
CA VAL A 63 -11.37 -6.15 3.47
C VAL A 63 -10.70 -6.91 4.61
N PHE A 64 -10.27 -8.15 4.39
CA PHE A 64 -9.55 -8.94 5.40
C PHE A 64 -8.20 -8.30 5.76
N LEU A 65 -7.48 -7.73 4.79
CA LEU A 65 -6.23 -7.02 5.05
C LEU A 65 -6.47 -5.78 5.92
N MET A 66 -7.44 -4.93 5.57
CA MET A 66 -7.79 -3.73 6.34
C MET A 66 -8.27 -4.10 7.75
N PHE A 67 -9.03 -5.19 7.88
CA PHE A 67 -9.46 -5.71 9.18
C PHE A 67 -8.29 -6.22 10.02
N SER A 68 -7.39 -7.02 9.44
CA SER A 68 -6.20 -7.52 10.12
C SER A 68 -5.29 -6.39 10.58
N ILE A 69 -5.07 -5.38 9.74
CA ILE A 69 -4.32 -4.16 10.12
C ILE A 69 -5.04 -3.46 11.28
N GLY A 70 -6.36 -3.35 11.23
CA GLY A 70 -7.17 -2.78 12.31
C GLY A 70 -7.01 -3.51 13.65
N LEU A 71 -6.92 -4.85 13.65
CA LEU A 71 -6.70 -5.65 14.87
C LEU A 71 -5.31 -5.45 15.48
N GLU A 72 -4.30 -5.17 14.66
CA GLU A 72 -2.93 -4.93 15.11
C GLU A 72 -2.73 -3.51 15.67
N PHE A 73 -3.61 -2.57 15.30
CA PHE A 73 -3.63 -1.21 15.80
C PHE A 73 -4.39 -1.06 17.12
N SER A 74 -3.68 -0.72 18.21
CA SER A 74 -4.33 -0.35 19.46
C SER A 74 -4.60 1.15 19.57
N LEU A 75 -5.81 1.53 19.98
CA LEU A 75 -6.20 2.94 20.22
C LEU A 75 -5.28 3.66 21.22
N ALA A 76 -4.80 2.93 22.23
CA ALA A 76 -3.85 3.47 23.23
C ALA A 76 -2.53 3.91 22.56
N ARG A 77 -2.06 3.14 21.59
CA ARG A 77 -0.85 3.44 20.83
C ARG A 77 -1.04 4.63 19.89
N LEU A 78 -2.20 4.73 19.24
CA LEU A 78 -2.55 5.91 18.44
C LEU A 78 -2.49 7.20 19.28
N ARG A 79 -3.04 7.18 20.50
CA ARG A 79 -2.98 8.33 21.42
C ARG A 79 -1.57 8.66 21.85
N ALA A 80 -0.71 7.66 22.09
CA ALA A 80 0.70 7.90 22.41
C ALA A 80 1.43 8.60 21.25
N MET A 81 1.02 8.31 20.02
CA MET A 81 1.63 8.83 18.79
C MET A 81 0.99 10.13 18.26
N GLN A 82 -0.03 10.67 18.94
CA GLN A 82 -0.78 11.85 18.47
C GLN A 82 0.10 13.05 18.11
N ARG A 83 1.20 13.28 18.84
CA ARG A 83 2.12 14.39 18.55
C ARG A 83 2.92 14.17 17.28
N LEU A 84 3.23 12.91 16.94
CA LEU A 84 3.90 12.57 15.69
C LEU A 84 2.93 12.72 14.52
N VAL A 85 1.70 12.22 14.68
CA VAL A 85 0.60 12.35 13.70
C VAL A 85 0.28 13.81 13.39
N PHE A 86 -0.16 14.56 14.39
CA PHE A 86 -0.58 15.94 14.22
C PHE A 86 0.58 16.94 14.09
N GLY A 87 1.81 16.54 14.43
CA GLY A 87 2.99 17.39 14.32
C GLY A 87 3.80 17.08 13.06
N LEU A 88 4.42 15.89 13.02
CA LEU A 88 5.32 15.50 11.93
C LEU A 88 4.55 15.13 10.66
N GLY A 89 3.43 14.40 10.78
CA GLY A 89 2.59 14.01 9.63
C GLY A 89 1.99 15.23 8.93
N THR A 90 1.35 16.12 9.67
CA THR A 90 0.80 17.38 9.11
C THR A 90 1.90 18.26 8.51
N ALA A 91 3.06 18.38 9.16
CA ALA A 91 4.19 19.12 8.62
C ALA A 91 4.69 18.51 7.31
N GLN A 92 4.77 17.19 7.19
CA GLN A 92 5.15 16.52 5.95
C GLN A 92 4.13 16.77 4.83
N VAL A 93 2.83 16.65 5.11
CA VAL A 93 1.77 16.92 4.13
C VAL A 93 1.85 18.36 3.64
N VAL A 94 1.89 19.34 4.55
CA VAL A 94 1.97 20.76 4.21
C VAL A 94 3.25 21.07 3.43
N ALA A 95 4.40 20.55 3.87
CA ALA A 95 5.67 20.75 3.16
C ALA A 95 5.64 20.18 1.75
N THR A 96 5.07 18.98 1.57
CA THR A 96 4.96 18.32 0.27
C THR A 96 4.00 19.10 -0.64
N MET A 97 2.84 19.51 -0.12
CA MET A 97 1.88 20.33 -0.86
C MET A 97 2.48 21.66 -1.31
N LEU A 98 3.18 22.36 -0.42
CA LEU A 98 3.85 23.62 -0.74
C LEU A 98 4.95 23.43 -1.78
N LEU A 99 5.77 22.39 -1.64
CA LEU A 99 6.85 22.10 -2.59
C LEU A 99 6.29 21.81 -3.98
N VAL A 100 5.26 20.98 -4.08
CA VAL A 100 4.60 20.66 -5.36
C VAL A 100 3.87 21.88 -5.94
N MET A 101 3.23 22.68 -5.11
CA MET A 101 2.56 23.91 -5.55
C MET A 101 3.57 24.91 -6.11
N LEU A 102 4.70 25.11 -5.42
CA LEU A 102 5.79 25.98 -5.90
C LEU A 102 6.40 25.46 -7.20
N THR A 103 6.69 24.16 -7.30
CA THR A 103 7.22 23.59 -8.56
C THR A 103 6.22 23.71 -9.69
N SER A 104 4.92 23.53 -9.45
CA SER A 104 3.87 23.69 -10.46
C SER A 104 3.81 25.12 -11.01
N MET A 105 4.03 26.13 -10.17
CA MET A 105 4.09 27.53 -10.62
C MET A 105 5.25 27.78 -11.59
N PHE A 106 6.38 27.07 -11.46
CA PHE A 106 7.49 27.18 -12.42
C PHE A 106 7.15 26.59 -13.81
N PHE A 107 6.14 25.74 -13.89
CA PHE A 107 5.66 25.14 -15.15
C PHE A 107 4.42 25.85 -15.72
N ASP A 108 4.10 27.07 -15.25
CA ASP A 108 2.89 27.82 -15.60
C ASP A 108 1.58 27.08 -15.31
N LEU A 109 1.61 26.07 -14.42
CA LEU A 109 0.38 25.47 -13.91
C LEU A 109 -0.25 26.42 -12.89
N GLY A 110 -1.54 26.72 -13.07
CA GLY A 110 -2.28 27.56 -12.15
C GLY A 110 -2.26 27.03 -10.71
N TRP A 111 -2.37 27.92 -9.72
CA TRP A 111 -2.29 27.59 -8.29
C TRP A 111 -3.26 26.47 -7.86
N GLY A 112 -4.44 26.40 -8.47
CA GLY A 112 -5.42 25.33 -8.21
C GLY A 112 -4.94 23.95 -8.66
N ALA A 113 -4.25 23.85 -9.79
CA ALA A 113 -3.65 22.61 -10.26
C ALA A 113 -2.47 22.19 -9.37
N GLY A 114 -1.63 23.15 -8.97
CA GLY A 114 -0.52 22.89 -8.03
C GLY A 114 -1.01 22.38 -6.67
N LEU A 115 -2.10 22.95 -6.15
CA LEU A 115 -2.71 22.49 -4.89
C LEU A 115 -3.28 21.07 -5.03
N ALA A 116 -3.99 20.78 -6.12
CA ALA A 116 -4.55 19.46 -6.39
C ALA A 116 -3.46 18.39 -6.53
N LEU A 117 -2.41 18.67 -7.32
CA LEU A 117 -1.26 17.79 -7.48
C LEU A 117 -0.51 17.59 -6.17
N GLY A 118 -0.33 18.66 -5.39
CA GLY A 118 0.28 18.59 -4.06
C GLY A 118 -0.49 17.68 -3.12
N GLY A 119 -1.82 17.75 -3.12
CA GLY A 119 -2.67 16.86 -2.33
C GLY A 119 -2.55 15.40 -2.76
N ILE A 120 -2.55 15.12 -4.07
CA ILE A 120 -2.38 13.77 -4.61
C ILE A 120 -1.02 13.19 -4.24
N LEU A 121 0.05 13.98 -4.39
CA LEU A 121 1.42 13.54 -4.12
C LEU A 121 1.77 13.47 -2.63
N ALA A 122 1.06 14.22 -1.78
CA ALA A 122 1.25 14.14 -0.33
C ALA A 122 0.67 12.86 0.29
N MET A 123 -0.29 12.20 -0.39
CA MET A 123 -0.89 10.96 0.12
C MET A 123 0.09 9.78 0.07
N SER A 124 0.21 9.06 1.18
CA SER A 124 1.00 7.84 1.26
C SER A 124 0.13 6.59 1.32
N SER A 125 0.67 5.45 0.90
CA SER A 125 -0.01 4.15 0.96
C SER A 125 0.19 3.49 2.33
N THR A 126 -0.52 3.99 3.34
CA THR A 126 -0.44 3.55 4.74
C THR A 126 -0.57 2.04 4.89
N ALA A 127 -1.48 1.41 4.13
CA ALA A 127 -1.72 -0.04 4.14
C ALA A 127 -0.50 -0.87 3.71
N ILE A 128 0.24 -0.39 2.72
CA ILE A 128 1.40 -1.09 2.18
C ILE A 128 2.56 -1.00 3.17
N VAL A 129 2.84 0.22 3.64
CA VAL A 129 3.98 0.45 4.55
C VAL A 129 3.73 -0.19 5.92
N SER A 130 2.49 -0.14 6.43
CA SER A 130 2.13 -0.82 7.68
C SER A 130 2.35 -2.32 7.56
N LYS A 131 1.83 -2.96 6.50
CA LYS A 131 2.06 -4.39 6.24
C LYS A 131 3.54 -4.73 6.14
N MET A 132 4.34 -3.87 5.49
CA MET A 132 5.79 -4.09 5.35
C MET A 132 6.52 -4.02 6.70
N LEU A 133 6.11 -3.11 7.58
CA LEU A 133 6.62 -3.03 8.96
C LEU A 133 6.19 -4.24 9.80
N VAL A 134 4.98 -4.77 9.59
CA VAL A 134 4.49 -6.00 10.24
C VAL A 134 5.33 -7.20 9.80
N GLU A 135 5.51 -7.38 8.49
CA GLU A 135 6.28 -8.49 7.91
C GLU A 135 7.73 -8.51 8.39
N ARG A 136 8.30 -7.34 8.73
CA ARG A 136 9.64 -7.18 9.30
C ARG A 136 9.68 -7.19 10.83
N ALA A 137 8.53 -7.31 11.51
CA ALA A 137 8.39 -7.13 12.96
C ALA A 137 8.92 -5.77 13.48
N GLU A 138 8.97 -4.75 12.62
CA GLU A 138 9.52 -3.44 12.92
C GLU A 138 8.46 -2.44 13.39
N LEU A 139 7.17 -2.79 13.36
CA LEU A 139 6.09 -1.87 13.76
C LEU A 139 6.37 -1.20 15.11
N ASN A 140 6.79 -1.97 16.13
CA ASN A 140 6.93 -1.50 17.51
C ASN A 140 8.22 -0.71 17.78
N THR A 141 9.12 -0.63 16.81
CA THR A 141 10.40 0.07 16.94
C THR A 141 10.23 1.59 16.93
N PRO A 142 11.21 2.37 17.44
CA PRO A 142 11.15 3.83 17.42
C PRO A 142 11.02 4.42 16.01
N HIS A 143 11.68 3.84 15.00
CA HIS A 143 11.54 4.28 13.61
C HIS A 143 10.20 3.86 13.02
N GLY A 144 9.72 2.64 13.32
CA GLY A 144 8.39 2.18 12.92
C GLY A 144 7.28 3.09 13.44
N GLN A 145 7.38 3.56 14.68
CA GLN A 145 6.45 4.53 15.25
C GLN A 145 6.54 5.90 14.56
N LYS A 146 7.72 6.40 14.22
CA LYS A 146 7.86 7.66 13.47
C LYS A 146 7.27 7.54 12.06
N ILE A 147 7.54 6.43 11.37
CA ILE A 147 6.99 6.14 10.04
C ILE A 147 5.46 6.09 10.12
N MET A 148 4.90 5.27 11.02
CA MET A 148 3.46 5.21 11.21
C MET A 148 2.86 6.57 11.61
N GLY A 149 3.59 7.39 12.36
CA GLY A 149 3.15 8.74 12.72
C GLY A 149 3.13 9.74 11.55
N VAL A 150 3.86 9.50 10.46
CA VAL A 150 3.76 10.32 9.23
C VAL A 150 2.69 9.78 8.29
N LEU A 151 2.43 8.47 8.33
CA LEU A 151 1.47 7.78 7.46
C LEU A 151 0.00 7.88 7.93
N LEU A 152 -0.24 8.28 9.18
CA LEU A 152 -1.55 8.42 9.81
C LEU A 152 -1.89 9.91 9.93
#